data_AF-A0A9N9JVH6-F1
#
_entry.id   AF-A0A9N9JVH6-F1
#
_cell.length_a   1.000
_cell.length_b   1.000
_cell.length_c   1.000
_cell.angle_alpha   90.00
_cell.angle_beta   90.00
_cell.angle_gamma   90.00
#
_symmetry.space_group_name_H-M   'P 1'
#
loop_
_entity.id
_entity.type
_entity.pdbx_description
1 polymer ?
#
loop_
_entity_poly.entity_id
_entity_poly.type
_entity_poly.pdbx_seq_one_letter_code
_entity_poly.pdbx_strand_id
1 'polypeptide(L)' 'CDNEGYEGTELKDKLDVEILLWLFKFQQRYQIPDIALEALIKFLNNMLMMIDDSKFCEFPTSLFIVKKKLGIFQPKLRMA' A
#
# COMPACT_ATOMS: atom_id res chain seq x y z
N CYS A 1 -10.77 3.13 15.08
CA CYS A 1 -10.90 1.67 14.96
C CYS A 1 -11.48 1.09 16.24
N ASP A 2 -12.76 1.38 16.49
CA ASP A 2 -13.59 0.65 17.44
C ASP A 2 -14.99 0.55 16.79
N ASN A 3 -15.69 -0.52 17.13
CA ASN A 3 -16.70 -1.23 16.35
C ASN A 3 -18.00 -0.42 16.06
N GLU A 4 -18.61 -0.65 14.87
CA GLU A 4 -20.02 -1.04 14.64
C GLU A 4 -20.56 -0.65 13.24
N GLY A 5 -20.81 -1.70 12.44
CA GLY A 5 -21.86 -1.83 11.41
C GLY A 5 -21.98 -0.77 10.30
N TYR A 6 -21.50 -1.09 9.09
CA TYR A 6 -22.14 -0.62 7.85
C TYR A 6 -22.09 -1.68 6.75
N GLU A 7 -23.27 -2.25 6.50
CA GLU A 7 -23.62 -2.98 5.29
C GLU A 7 -23.50 -2.03 4.09
N GLY A 8 -22.59 -2.37 3.20
CA GLY A 8 -22.14 -1.58 2.06
C GLY A 8 -20.92 -2.27 1.42
N THR A 9 -21.01 -3.59 1.34
CA THR A 9 -20.03 -4.51 0.79
C THR A 9 -19.99 -4.40 -0.74
N GLU A 10 -18.81 -4.66 -1.31
CA GLU A 10 -18.54 -4.96 -2.75
C GLU A 10 -17.89 -3.92 -3.68
N LEU A 11 -17.60 -2.69 -3.28
CA LEU A 11 -16.62 -1.85 -4.01
C LEU A 11 -15.57 -1.16 -3.12
N LYS A 12 -15.74 -1.24 -1.79
CA LYS A 12 -14.86 -0.63 -0.78
C LYS A 12 -13.54 -1.38 -0.55
N ASP A 13 -13.48 -2.66 -0.90
CA ASP A 13 -12.46 -3.59 -0.37
C ASP A 13 -11.10 -3.61 -1.09
N LYS A 14 -10.84 -2.75 -2.10
CA LYS A 14 -9.57 -2.79 -2.84
C LYS A 14 -8.97 -1.45 -3.27
N LEU A 15 -9.51 -0.31 -2.84
CA LEU A 15 -8.95 0.99 -3.24
C LEU A 15 -7.49 1.14 -2.77
N ASP A 16 -7.17 0.65 -1.59
CA ASP A 16 -5.79 0.56 -1.09
C ASP A 16 -4.91 -0.27 -2.04
N VAL A 17 -5.38 -1.46 -2.47
CA VAL A 17 -4.67 -2.33 -3.42
C VAL A 17 -4.48 -1.64 -4.77
N GLU A 18 -5.48 -0.95 -5.30
CA GLU A 18 -5.38 -0.22 -6.57
C GLU A 18 -4.35 0.91 -6.51
N ILE A 19 -4.31 1.66 -5.40
CA ILE A 19 -3.28 2.68 -5.16
C ILE A 19 -1.89 2.03 -5.16
N LEU A 20 -1.72 0.90 -4.47
CA LEU A 20 -0.44 0.20 -4.40
C LEU A 20 0.00 -0.35 -5.78
N LEU A 21 -0.93 -0.93 -6.55
CA LEU A 21 -0.64 -1.39 -7.91
C LEU A 21 -0.24 -0.24 -8.83
N TRP A 22 -0.92 0.90 -8.73
CA TRP A 22 -0.57 2.08 -9.50
C TRP A 22 0.82 2.60 -9.13
N LEU A 23 1.15 2.66 -7.84
CA LEU A 23 2.49 3.07 -7.36
C LEU A 23 3.60 2.19 -7.93
N PHE A 24 3.41 0.86 -7.98
CA PHE A 24 4.42 -0.05 -8.53
C PHE A 24 4.56 0.10 -10.06
N LYS A 25 3.45 0.28 -10.79
CA LYS A 25 3.50 0.61 -12.23
C LYS A 25 4.22 1.93 -12.47
N PHE A 26 3.96 2.93 -11.64
CA PHE A 26 4.61 4.24 -11.68
C PHE A 26 6.11 4.11 -11.40
N GLN A 27 6.50 3.34 -10.37
CA GLN A 27 7.89 3.03 -10.07
C GLN A 27 8.63 2.42 -11.26
N GLN A 28 8.04 1.39 -11.89
CA GLN A 28 8.65 0.71 -13.04
C GLN A 28 8.80 1.63 -14.24
N ARG A 29 7.79 2.46 -14.53
CA ARG A 29 7.80 3.36 -15.69
C ARG A 29 8.85 4.47 -15.57
N TYR A 30 9.04 5.01 -14.38
CA TYR A 30 9.91 6.17 -14.13
C TYR A 30 11.20 5.81 -13.39
N GLN A 31 11.49 4.52 -13.20
CA GLN A 31 12.66 4.01 -12.50
C GLN A 31 12.86 4.64 -11.13
N ILE A 32 11.77 4.78 -10.37
CA ILE A 32 11.80 5.43 -9.06
C ILE A 32 12.55 4.52 -8.08
N PRO A 33 13.53 5.05 -7.32
CA PRO A 33 14.26 4.25 -6.35
C PRO A 33 13.37 3.83 -5.18
N ASP A 34 13.65 2.66 -4.60
CA ASP A 34 12.90 2.12 -3.46
C ASP A 34 12.81 3.11 -2.27
N ILE A 35 13.85 3.93 -2.05
CA ILE A 35 13.87 4.98 -1.01
C ILE A 35 12.79 6.04 -1.26
N ALA A 36 12.62 6.48 -2.51
CA ALA A 36 11.59 7.47 -2.86
C ALA A 36 10.19 6.85 -2.77
N LEU A 37 10.05 5.58 -3.18
CA LEU A 37 8.79 4.86 -3.05
C LEU A 37 8.38 4.64 -1.58
N GLU A 38 9.34 4.31 -0.70
CA GLU A 38 9.15 4.20 0.75
C GLU A 38 8.60 5.51 1.35
N ALA A 39 9.20 6.66 0.98
CA ALA A 39 8.72 7.97 1.42
C ALA A 39 7.30 8.27 0.92
N LEU A 40 7.01 7.93 -0.35
CA LEU A 40 5.69 8.14 -0.94
C LEU A 40 4.60 7.28 -0.29
N ILE A 41 4.91 6.02 0.03
CA ILE A 41 3.99 5.13 0.76
C ILE A 41 3.64 5.72 2.13
N LYS A 42 4.64 6.23 2.87
CA LYS A 42 4.42 6.89 4.16
C LYS A 42 3.59 8.16 4.04
N PHE A 43 3.86 8.97 3.01
CA PHE A 43 3.07 10.17 2.75
C PHE A 43 1.60 9.82 2.46
N LEU A 44 1.37 8.82 1.60
CA LEU A 44 0.02 8.37 1.27
C LEU A 44 -0.71 7.77 2.48
N ASN A 45 -0.03 6.97 3.32
CA ASN A 45 -0.61 6.48 4.56
C ASN A 45 -1.13 7.65 5.42
N ASN A 46 -0.30 8.67 5.68
CA ASN A 46 -0.71 9.83 6.48
C ASN A 46 -1.88 10.58 5.82
N MET A 47 -1.81 10.86 4.52
CA MET A 47 -2.87 11.55 3.78
C MET A 47 -4.19 10.78 3.81
N LEU A 48 -4.16 9.47 3.58
CA LEU A 48 -5.37 8.64 3.55
C LEU A 48 -5.98 8.49 4.94
N MET A 49 -5.16 8.37 5.98
CA MET A 49 -5.61 8.38 7.38
C MET A 49 -6.28 9.71 7.75
N MET A 50 -5.82 10.84 7.20
CA MET A 50 -6.48 12.13 7.41
C MET A 50 -7.83 12.24 6.68
N ILE A 51 -8.01 11.51 5.58
CA ILE A 51 -9.25 11.53 4.78
C ILE A 51 -10.32 10.62 5.40
N ASP A 52 -9.96 9.38 5.72
CA ASP A 52 -10.88 8.36 6.27
C ASP A 52 -10.05 7.28 6.99
N ASP A 53 -9.78 7.51 8.27
CA ASP A 53 -8.99 6.59 9.10
C ASP A 53 -9.66 5.21 9.22
N SER A 54 -11.00 5.16 9.27
CA SER A 54 -11.76 3.93 9.35
C SER A 54 -11.52 3.03 8.14
N LYS A 55 -11.40 3.63 6.96
CA LYS A 55 -11.18 2.92 5.70
C LYS A 55 -9.72 2.58 5.44
N PHE A 56 -8.78 3.41 5.89
CA PHE A 56 -7.36 3.31 5.53
C PHE A 56 -6.44 2.92 6.69
N CYS A 57 -6.98 2.51 7.84
CA CYS A 57 -6.18 2.07 8.99
C CYS A 57 -5.21 0.91 8.67
N GLU A 58 -5.52 0.08 7.68
CA GLU A 58 -4.65 -1.02 7.22
C GLU A 58 -3.79 -0.65 5.99
N PHE A 59 -3.78 0.62 5.58
CA PHE A 59 -2.91 1.06 4.49
C PHE A 59 -1.45 0.92 4.93
N PRO A 60 -0.57 0.33 4.12
CA PRO A 60 0.79 -0.01 4.54
C PRO A 60 1.65 1.21 4.82
N THR A 61 2.55 1.08 5.81
CA THR A 61 3.45 2.15 6.26
C THR A 61 4.90 1.98 5.74
N SER A 62 5.17 0.89 5.02
CA SER A 62 6.48 0.62 4.43
C SER A 62 6.36 -0.20 3.14
N LEU A 63 7.34 -0.04 2.26
CA LEU A 63 7.49 -0.79 1.02
C LEU A 63 7.58 -2.31 1.27
N PHE A 64 8.17 -2.71 2.40
CA PHE A 64 8.21 -4.12 2.80
C PHE A 64 6.80 -4.71 3.00
N ILE A 65 5.93 -4.00 3.74
CA ILE A 65 4.54 -4.45 3.97
C ILE A 65 3.78 -4.49 2.65
N VAL A 66 4.00 -3.51 1.75
CA VAL A 66 3.39 -3.53 0.42
C VAL A 66 3.81 -4.76 -0.38
N LYS A 67 5.12 -5.01 -0.48
CA LYS A 67 5.68 -6.18 -1.19
C LYS A 67 5.11 -7.48 -0.64
N LYS A 68 4.99 -7.60 0.70
CA LYS A 68 4.34 -8.74 1.36
C LYS A 68 2.86 -8.87 1.00
N LYS A 69 2.09 -7.77 1.09
CA LYS A 69 0.64 -7.72 0.80
C LYS A 69 0.34 -8.06 -0.67
N LEU A 70 1.21 -7.65 -1.60
CA LEU A 70 1.10 -7.96 -3.02
C LEU A 70 1.70 -9.31 -3.43
N GLY A 71 2.28 -10.07 -2.50
CA GLY A 71 2.97 -11.33 -2.81
C GLY A 71 4.26 -11.17 -3.64
N ILE A 72 4.80 -9.94 -3.73
CA ILE A 72 6.04 -9.61 -4.43
C ILE A 72 7.21 -9.84 -3.48
N PHE A 73 7.39 -11.08 -3.03
CA PHE A 73 8.65 -11.48 -2.43
C PHE A 73 9.63 -11.81 -3.55
N GLN A 74 10.65 -10.98 -3.74
CA GLN A 74 11.89 -11.45 -4.34
C GLN A 74 12.75 -12.01 -3.20
N PRO A 75 12.84 -13.34 -3.02
CA PRO A 75 13.95 -13.88 -2.26
C PRO A 75 15.23 -13.56 -3.04
N LYS A 76 15.89 -12.44 -2.71
CA LYS A 76 17.31 -12.27 -3.02
C LYS A 76 18.10 -13.18 -2.08
N LEU A 77 18.03 -14.47 -2.35
CA LEU A 77 18.98 -15.49 -1.88
C LEU A 77 19.23 -16.44 -3.05
N ARG A 78 19.96 -15.95 -4.05
CA ARG A 78 20.97 -16.77 -4.70
C ARG A 78 22.30 -16.28 -4.17
N MET A 79 22.69 -16.82 -3.01
CA MET A 79 24.11 -16.89 -2.66
C MET A 79 24.69 -17.91 -3.64
N ALA A 80 25.54 -17.43 -4.54
CA ALA A 80 26.43 -18.27 -5.34
C ALA A 80 27.72 -18.51 -4.54
#